data_AF-A0A7Z0C3Q4-F1
#
_entry.id   AF-A0A7Z0C3Q4-F1
#
_cell.length_a   1.000
_cell.length_b   1.000
_cell.length_c   1.000
_cell.angle_alpha   90.00
_cell.angle_beta   90.00
_cell.angle_gamma   90.00
#
_symmetry.space_group_name_H-M   'P 1'
#
loop_
_entity.id
_entity.type
_entity.pdbx_description
1 polymer ?
#
loop_
_entity_poly.entity_id
_entity_poly.type
_entity_poly.pdbx_seq_one_letter_code
_entity_poly.pdbx_strand_id
1 'polypeptide(L)'
;MRRQISDHQHDAYVGHLLRDVLSGRAPQDVLAELGLDDERAATHWVVLVARLDRPAEDRQAEQAHFAAAWRSATDRLDSHAPCADLASEVVALLPLAGEPSVRRAGEELVQRAVATVAGEVGEFTCGVSRAARVTGLPAAYEQAGRAVEVGRRVHGGGVTAFFDDLGLDRLLASVPDRGELRDFARDVLGPLADEDPESEGLRVTLQALLDTNFNVAEAARAQFFHYNTMRYRLAKIERLVGPVSSDARVRLDVAVALRVWG
;
A
#
# COMPACT_ATOMS: atom_id res chain seq x y z
N MET A 1 -36.00 -19.77 -15.66
CA MET A 1 -35.22 -20.93 -16.14
C MET A 1 -33.74 -20.59 -15.99
N ARG A 2 -33.20 -20.66 -14.75
CA ARG A 2 -31.81 -20.31 -14.43
C ARG A 2 -30.91 -21.47 -14.87
N ARG A 3 -30.06 -21.25 -15.88
CA ARG A 3 -28.95 -22.17 -16.19
C ARG A 3 -28.04 -22.22 -14.96
N GLN A 4 -27.72 -23.43 -14.50
CA GLN A 4 -26.61 -23.69 -13.59
C GLN A 4 -25.33 -23.28 -14.32
N ILE A 5 -24.96 -22.01 -14.18
CA ILE A 5 -23.63 -21.52 -14.51
C ILE A 5 -22.71 -22.12 -13.43
N SER A 6 -21.69 -22.86 -13.84
CA SER A 6 -20.66 -23.35 -12.90
C SER A 6 -19.99 -22.15 -12.23
N ASP A 7 -19.57 -22.25 -10.97
CA ASP A 7 -18.90 -21.16 -10.23
C ASP A 7 -17.79 -20.49 -11.05
N HIS A 8 -17.05 -21.27 -11.84
CA HIS A 8 -16.00 -20.77 -12.73
C HIS A 8 -16.52 -19.88 -13.88
N GLN A 9 -17.69 -20.20 -14.44
CA GLN A 9 -18.33 -19.40 -15.48
C GLN A 9 -18.95 -18.11 -14.90
N HIS A 10 -19.38 -18.14 -13.64
CA HIS A 10 -19.85 -16.95 -12.93
C HIS A 10 -18.69 -16.00 -12.63
N ASP A 11 -17.55 -16.52 -12.20
CA ASP A 11 -16.35 -15.72 -11.94
C ASP A 11 -15.81 -15.03 -13.19
N ALA A 12 -15.72 -15.77 -14.30
CA ALA A 12 -15.31 -15.21 -15.58
C ALA A 12 -16.27 -14.12 -16.06
N TYR A 13 -17.56 -14.28 -15.78
CA TYR A 13 -18.59 -13.31 -16.11
C TYR A 13 -18.49 -12.03 -15.28
N VAL A 14 -18.46 -12.14 -13.95
CA VAL A 14 -18.28 -10.99 -13.04
C VAL A 14 -16.96 -10.29 -13.34
N GLY A 15 -15.88 -11.03 -13.61
CA GLY A 15 -14.59 -10.47 -13.99
C GLY A 15 -14.64 -9.65 -15.29
N HIS A 16 -15.40 -10.09 -16.29
CA HIS A 16 -15.61 -9.29 -17.51
C HIS A 16 -16.34 -7.98 -17.20
N LEU A 17 -17.47 -8.04 -16.49
CA LEU A 17 -18.23 -6.86 -16.11
C LEU A 17 -17.38 -5.88 -15.30
N LEU A 18 -16.61 -6.39 -14.34
CA LEU A 18 -15.73 -5.57 -13.50
C LEU A 18 -14.66 -4.88 -14.34
N ARG A 19 -14.05 -5.55 -15.33
CA ARG A 19 -13.10 -4.89 -16.26
C ARG A 19 -13.76 -3.75 -17.04
N ASP A 20 -15.01 -3.89 -17.46
CA ASP A 20 -15.72 -2.81 -18.15
C ASP A 20 -15.91 -1.60 -17.23
N VAL A 21 -16.30 -1.83 -15.97
CA VAL A 21 -16.43 -0.77 -14.95
C VAL A 21 -15.10 -0.08 -14.69
N LEU A 22 -14.05 -0.86 -14.41
CA LEU A 22 -12.71 -0.34 -14.08
C LEU A 22 -12.03 0.33 -15.27
N SER A 23 -12.44 0.02 -16.51
CA SER A 23 -11.99 0.74 -17.71
C SER A 23 -12.79 2.01 -18.00
N GLY A 24 -13.84 2.30 -17.22
CA GLY A 24 -14.73 3.45 -17.42
C GLY A 24 -15.64 3.31 -18.65
N ARG A 25 -15.81 2.09 -19.17
CA ARG A 25 -16.60 1.79 -20.38
C ARG A 25 -17.90 1.05 -20.10
N ALA A 26 -18.19 0.74 -18.83
CA ALA A 26 -19.39 0.02 -18.45
C ALA A 26 -20.66 0.82 -18.78
N PRO A 27 -21.60 0.26 -19.56
CA PRO A 27 -22.93 0.81 -19.69
C PRO A 27 -23.75 0.64 -18.39
N GLN A 28 -24.88 1.35 -18.30
CA GLN A 28 -25.71 1.42 -17.08
C GLN A 28 -26.28 0.06 -16.64
N ASP A 29 -26.61 -0.82 -17.58
CA ASP A 29 -27.05 -2.19 -17.33
C ASP A 29 -25.95 -3.04 -16.66
N VAL A 30 -24.69 -2.88 -17.09
CA VAL A 30 -23.54 -3.54 -16.44
C VAL A 30 -23.34 -3.03 -15.01
N LEU A 31 -23.50 -1.71 -14.78
CA LEU A 31 -23.44 -1.15 -13.43
C LEU A 31 -24.55 -1.71 -12.53
N ALA A 32 -25.79 -1.76 -13.02
CA ALA A 32 -26.92 -2.31 -12.29
C ALA A 32 -26.75 -3.81 -11.97
N GLU A 33 -26.19 -4.58 -12.90
CA GLU A 33 -25.93 -6.00 -12.68
C GLU A 33 -24.89 -6.27 -11.58
N LEU A 34 -23.94 -5.35 -11.40
CA LEU A 34 -22.97 -5.37 -10.31
C LEU A 34 -23.46 -4.65 -9.03
N GLY A 35 -24.72 -4.20 -8.99
CA GLY A 35 -25.28 -3.47 -7.85
C GLY A 35 -24.61 -2.10 -7.61
N LEU A 36 -24.12 -1.47 -8.69
CA LEU A 36 -23.48 -0.16 -8.73
C LEU A 36 -24.41 0.93 -9.33
N ASP A 37 -25.73 0.73 -9.26
CA ASP A 37 -26.76 1.61 -9.81
C ASP A 37 -27.10 2.82 -8.93
N ASP A 38 -27.96 3.70 -9.45
CA ASP A 38 -28.24 5.02 -8.89
C ASP A 38 -28.83 5.00 -7.47
N GLU A 39 -29.51 3.92 -7.04
CA GLU A 39 -29.99 3.77 -5.66
C GLU A 39 -28.84 3.67 -4.64
N ARG A 40 -27.67 3.18 -5.09
CA ARG A 40 -26.41 3.15 -4.35
C ARG A 40 -25.44 4.26 -4.76
N ALA A 41 -25.87 5.25 -5.55
CA ALA A 41 -24.97 6.34 -6.00
C ALA A 41 -24.40 7.18 -4.85
N ALA A 42 -25.07 7.23 -3.69
CA ALA A 42 -24.57 7.88 -2.48
C ALA A 42 -23.52 7.04 -1.72
N THR A 43 -23.36 5.76 -2.07
CA THR A 43 -22.38 4.85 -1.48
C THR A 43 -21.00 5.14 -2.05
N HIS A 44 -20.03 5.32 -1.16
CA HIS A 44 -18.64 5.34 -1.55
C HIS A 44 -18.11 3.91 -1.61
N TRP A 45 -17.17 3.67 -2.49
CA TRP A 45 -16.54 2.37 -2.71
C TRP A 45 -15.04 2.50 -2.53
N VAL A 46 -14.43 1.47 -1.96
CA VAL A 46 -12.98 1.29 -1.97
C VAL A 46 -12.66 0.14 -2.90
N VAL A 47 -11.71 0.36 -3.79
CA VAL A 47 -11.13 -0.68 -4.64
C VAL A 47 -9.96 -1.29 -3.88
N LEU A 48 -10.04 -2.60 -3.68
CA LEU A 48 -8.94 -3.41 -3.17
C LEU A 48 -8.39 -4.24 -4.32
N VAL A 49 -7.08 -4.19 -4.53
CA VAL A 49 -6.35 -5.06 -5.45
C VAL A 49 -5.42 -5.94 -4.63
N ALA A 50 -5.49 -7.25 -4.82
CA ALA A 50 -4.64 -8.21 -4.12
C ALA A 50 -3.83 -9.05 -5.12
N ARG A 51 -2.53 -9.23 -4.85
CA ARG A 51 -1.61 -10.00 -5.68
C ARG A 51 -0.78 -10.94 -4.82
N LEU A 52 -0.69 -12.22 -5.23
CA LEU A 52 0.27 -13.16 -4.65
C LEU A 52 1.70 -12.62 -4.84
N ASP A 53 2.55 -12.81 -3.83
CA ASP A 53 3.94 -12.33 -3.86
C ASP A 53 4.91 -13.36 -4.43
N ARG A 54 4.59 -14.66 -4.30
CA ARG A 54 5.48 -15.73 -4.75
C ARG A 54 5.01 -16.38 -6.05
N PRO A 55 5.94 -16.80 -6.92
CA PRO A 55 5.62 -17.71 -8.00
C PRO A 55 5.29 -19.09 -7.41
N ALA A 56 4.07 -19.53 -7.68
CA ALA A 56 3.56 -20.88 -7.43
C ALA A 56 4.23 -21.93 -8.34
N GLU A 57 4.34 -23.17 -7.87
CA GLU A 57 4.63 -24.32 -8.75
C GLU A 57 3.47 -24.57 -9.74
N ASP A 58 2.23 -24.41 -9.26
CA ASP A 58 1.01 -24.38 -10.07
C ASP A 58 0.31 -23.03 -9.93
N ARG A 59 0.73 -22.07 -10.75
CA ARG A 59 0.21 -20.70 -10.76
C ARG A 59 -1.29 -20.63 -10.97
N GLN A 60 -1.87 -21.53 -11.76
CA GLN A 60 -3.29 -21.47 -12.06
C GLN A 60 -4.11 -21.97 -10.87
N ALA A 61 -3.71 -23.08 -10.25
CA ALA A 61 -4.40 -23.62 -9.07
C ALA A 61 -4.29 -22.67 -7.87
N GLU A 62 -3.10 -22.11 -7.60
CA GLU A 62 -2.92 -21.15 -6.50
C GLU A 62 -3.72 -19.86 -6.72
N GLN A 63 -3.74 -19.33 -7.96
CA GLN A 63 -4.55 -18.15 -8.29
C GLN A 63 -6.05 -18.42 -8.11
N ALA A 64 -6.53 -19.60 -8.54
CA ALA A 64 -7.93 -19.98 -8.37
C ALA A 64 -8.32 -20.11 -6.88
N HIS A 65 -7.46 -20.73 -6.07
CA HIS A 65 -7.64 -20.82 -4.62
C HIS A 65 -7.63 -19.43 -3.97
N PHE A 66 -6.69 -18.57 -4.37
CA PHE A 66 -6.61 -17.19 -3.91
C PHE A 66 -7.87 -16.38 -4.23
N ALA A 67 -8.38 -16.48 -5.45
CA ALA A 67 -9.62 -15.84 -5.86
C ALA A 67 -10.85 -16.38 -5.11
N ALA A 68 -10.89 -17.69 -4.81
CA ALA A 68 -11.96 -18.28 -4.00
C ALA A 68 -11.94 -17.77 -2.55
N ALA A 69 -10.76 -17.66 -1.93
CA ALA A 69 -10.60 -17.12 -0.58
C ALA A 69 -11.08 -15.66 -0.50
N TRP A 70 -10.69 -14.82 -1.47
CA TRP A 70 -11.15 -13.43 -1.53
C TRP A 70 -12.66 -13.30 -1.72
N ARG A 71 -13.27 -14.08 -2.60
CA ARG A 71 -14.74 -14.08 -2.78
C ARG A 71 -15.47 -14.48 -1.50
N SER A 72 -15.03 -15.56 -0.85
CA SER A 72 -15.57 -15.99 0.44
C SER A 72 -15.43 -14.89 1.51
N ALA A 73 -14.29 -14.19 1.54
CA ALA A 73 -14.05 -13.09 2.47
C ALA A 73 -14.95 -11.87 2.16
N THR A 74 -15.10 -11.49 0.89
CA THR A 74 -15.96 -10.36 0.50
C THR A 74 -17.44 -10.66 0.74
N ASP A 75 -17.90 -11.87 0.40
CA ASP A 75 -19.30 -12.28 0.58
C ASP A 75 -19.74 -12.25 2.06
N ARG A 76 -18.82 -12.57 2.98
CA ARG A 76 -19.06 -12.47 4.44
C ARG A 76 -19.18 -11.02 4.92
N LEU A 77 -18.59 -10.07 4.20
CA LEU A 77 -18.64 -8.65 4.54
C LEU A 77 -19.88 -7.99 3.92
N ASP A 78 -20.11 -8.23 2.63
CA ASP A 78 -21.29 -7.82 1.90
C ASP A 78 -21.48 -8.79 0.71
N SER A 79 -22.59 -9.52 0.71
CA SER A 79 -22.94 -10.52 -0.32
C SER A 79 -23.18 -9.91 -1.71
N HIS A 80 -23.18 -8.58 -1.83
CA HIS A 80 -23.34 -7.84 -3.07
C HIS A 80 -22.07 -7.07 -3.45
N ALA A 81 -20.96 -7.21 -2.73
CA ALA A 81 -19.69 -6.59 -3.10
C ALA A 81 -19.06 -7.33 -4.30
N PRO A 82 -18.90 -6.68 -5.47
CA PRO A 82 -18.24 -7.31 -6.61
C PRO A 82 -16.81 -7.71 -6.28
N CYS A 83 -16.46 -8.98 -6.53
CA CYS A 83 -15.12 -9.52 -6.35
C CYS A 83 -14.79 -10.47 -7.51
N ALA A 84 -13.65 -10.28 -8.18
CA ALA A 84 -13.29 -11.09 -9.33
C ALA A 84 -11.78 -11.33 -9.46
N ASP A 85 -11.43 -12.49 -10.02
CA ASP A 85 -10.09 -12.77 -10.53
C ASP A 85 -9.86 -12.09 -11.88
N LEU A 86 -8.87 -11.21 -11.95
CA LEU A 86 -8.44 -10.56 -13.18
C LEU A 86 -7.16 -11.19 -13.76
N ALA A 87 -6.94 -12.48 -13.50
CA ALA A 87 -5.87 -13.37 -13.97
C ALA A 87 -4.53 -13.26 -13.23
N SER A 88 -4.05 -12.05 -12.93
CA SER A 88 -2.83 -11.84 -12.14
C SER A 88 -3.08 -11.24 -10.77
N GLU A 89 -4.34 -10.92 -10.47
CA GLU A 89 -4.76 -10.20 -9.29
C GLU A 89 -6.22 -10.44 -9.03
N VAL A 90 -6.62 -10.29 -7.77
CA VAL A 90 -8.03 -10.25 -7.38
C VAL A 90 -8.40 -8.80 -7.13
N VAL A 91 -9.57 -8.40 -7.63
CA VAL A 91 -10.11 -7.06 -7.40
C VAL A 91 -11.44 -7.16 -6.69
N ALA A 92 -11.59 -6.41 -5.61
CA ALA A 92 -12.83 -6.31 -4.83
C ALA A 92 -13.28 -4.85 -4.72
N LEU A 93 -14.57 -4.61 -4.89
CA LEU A 93 -15.23 -3.33 -4.63
C LEU A 93 -15.96 -3.41 -3.30
N LEU A 94 -15.43 -2.74 -2.28
CA LEU A 94 -15.95 -2.78 -0.93
C LEU A 94 -16.83 -1.53 -0.66
N PRO A 95 -18.13 -1.69 -0.35
CA PRO A 95 -19.02 -0.56 -0.11
C PRO A 95 -18.79 0.06 1.27
N LEU A 96 -18.87 1.39 1.32
CA LEU A 96 -18.77 2.19 2.54
C LEU A 96 -20.09 2.91 2.79
N ALA A 97 -20.74 2.61 3.92
CA ALA A 97 -21.98 3.25 4.32
C ALA A 97 -21.72 4.57 5.08
N GLY A 98 -22.35 5.68 4.64
CA GLY A 98 -22.44 6.96 5.36
C GLY A 98 -21.24 7.94 5.26
N GLU A 99 -21.40 9.17 5.77
CA GLU A 99 -20.33 10.17 6.07
C GLU A 99 -20.34 10.47 7.59
N PRO A 100 -19.20 10.78 8.27
CA PRO A 100 -17.97 11.43 7.80
C PRO A 100 -16.65 10.67 8.06
N SER A 101 -16.68 9.41 8.51
CA SER A 101 -15.45 8.60 8.78
C SER A 101 -15.20 7.53 7.71
N VAL A 102 -15.41 7.89 6.44
CA VAL A 102 -15.30 6.99 5.27
C VAL A 102 -13.94 6.27 5.24
N ARG A 103 -12.86 6.98 5.59
CA ARG A 103 -11.50 6.41 5.62
C ARG A 103 -11.37 5.30 6.67
N ARG A 104 -11.72 5.57 7.93
CA ARG A 104 -11.60 4.59 9.02
C ARG A 104 -12.49 3.37 8.80
N ALA A 105 -13.72 3.58 8.34
CA ALA A 105 -14.63 2.48 8.00
C ALA A 105 -14.04 1.62 6.87
N GLY A 106 -13.43 2.24 5.86
CA GLY A 106 -12.73 1.53 4.79
C GLY A 106 -11.52 0.74 5.28
N GLU A 107 -10.68 1.35 6.13
CA GLU A 107 -9.53 0.67 6.74
C GLU A 107 -9.97 -0.57 7.55
N GLU A 108 -10.99 -0.44 8.41
CA GLU A 108 -11.52 -1.55 9.21
C GLU A 108 -12.10 -2.67 8.33
N LEU A 109 -12.83 -2.31 7.26
CA LEU A 109 -13.41 -3.26 6.31
C LEU A 109 -12.33 -4.04 5.55
N VAL A 110 -11.32 -3.33 5.04
CA VAL A 110 -10.16 -3.91 4.36
C VAL A 110 -9.39 -4.84 5.29
N GLN A 111 -9.10 -4.42 6.52
CA GLN A 111 -8.36 -5.23 7.49
C GLN A 111 -9.09 -6.54 7.78
N ARG A 112 -10.42 -6.53 7.90
CA ARG A 112 -11.23 -7.74 8.08
C ARG A 112 -11.17 -8.68 6.87
N ALA A 113 -11.22 -8.12 5.65
CA ALA A 113 -11.10 -8.91 4.42
C ALA A 113 -9.71 -9.58 4.34
N VAL A 114 -8.64 -8.80 4.52
CA VAL A 114 -7.25 -9.27 4.51
C VAL A 114 -7.03 -10.33 5.58
N ALA A 115 -7.49 -10.13 6.81
CA ALA A 115 -7.31 -11.09 7.90
C ALA A 115 -8.03 -12.42 7.65
N THR A 116 -9.17 -12.40 6.96
CA THR A 116 -9.90 -13.62 6.58
C THR A 116 -9.09 -14.43 5.56
N VAL A 117 -8.51 -13.74 4.57
CA VAL A 117 -7.75 -14.39 3.49
C VAL A 117 -6.36 -14.85 3.95
N ALA A 118 -5.67 -14.07 4.77
CA ALA A 118 -4.33 -14.41 5.30
C ALA A 118 -4.29 -15.71 6.12
N GLY A 119 -5.43 -16.21 6.61
CA GLY A 119 -5.53 -17.51 7.28
C GLY A 119 -5.60 -18.72 6.34
N GLU A 120 -5.84 -18.51 5.04
CA GLU A 120 -6.18 -19.58 4.08
C GLU A 120 -5.20 -19.68 2.89
N VAL A 121 -4.39 -18.64 2.64
CA VAL A 121 -3.47 -18.55 1.51
C VAL A 121 -2.07 -18.07 1.91
N GLY A 122 -1.10 -18.27 1.03
CA GLY A 122 0.28 -17.81 1.20
C GLY A 122 0.41 -16.28 1.19
N GLU A 123 1.66 -15.81 1.16
CA GLU A 123 2.01 -14.39 1.22
C GLU A 123 1.47 -13.59 0.01
N PHE A 124 0.70 -12.54 0.28
CA PHE A 124 0.14 -11.64 -0.74
C PHE A 124 0.25 -10.18 -0.31
N THR A 125 0.27 -9.30 -1.31
CA THR A 125 0.23 -7.86 -1.14
C THR A 125 -1.13 -7.31 -1.55
N CYS A 126 -1.68 -6.39 -0.75
CA CYS A 126 -2.88 -5.63 -1.05
C CYS A 126 -2.56 -4.15 -1.27
N GLY A 127 -3.26 -3.55 -2.22
CA GLY A 127 -3.27 -2.12 -2.46
C GLY A 127 -4.70 -1.63 -2.44
N VAL A 128 -4.90 -0.48 -1.80
CA VAL A 128 -6.22 0.03 -1.46
C VAL A 128 -6.36 1.46 -1.95
N SER A 129 -7.43 1.72 -2.69
CA SER A 129 -7.74 3.05 -3.23
C SER A 129 -8.24 4.01 -2.17
N ARG A 130 -8.38 5.28 -2.55
CA ARG A 130 -9.29 6.19 -1.85
C ARG A 130 -10.73 5.75 -2.05
N ALA A 131 -11.60 6.17 -1.13
CA ALA A 131 -13.02 6.06 -1.32
C ALA A 131 -13.46 6.88 -2.55
N ALA A 132 -14.25 6.28 -3.42
CA ALA A 132 -14.72 6.89 -4.65
C ALA A 132 -16.18 6.51 -4.92
N ARG A 133 -16.91 7.38 -5.62
CA ARG A 133 -18.21 7.00 -6.20
C ARG A 133 -17.98 6.10 -7.42
N VAL A 134 -19.05 5.50 -7.93
CA VAL A 134 -19.03 4.61 -9.10
C VAL A 134 -18.26 5.21 -10.30
N THR A 135 -18.48 6.49 -10.59
CA THR A 135 -17.79 7.20 -11.68
C THR A 135 -16.27 7.36 -11.47
N GLY A 136 -15.79 7.25 -10.23
CA GLY A 136 -14.38 7.33 -9.87
C GLY A 136 -13.69 5.98 -9.75
N LEU A 137 -14.40 4.86 -9.94
CA LEU A 137 -13.84 3.51 -9.83
C LEU A 137 -12.64 3.25 -10.76
N PRO A 138 -12.59 3.76 -12.00
CA PRO A 138 -11.40 3.60 -12.84
C PRO A 138 -10.14 4.20 -12.20
N ALA A 139 -10.22 5.45 -11.71
CA ALA A 139 -9.11 6.09 -11.02
C ALA A 139 -8.79 5.41 -9.69
N ALA A 140 -9.80 4.93 -8.96
CA ALA A 140 -9.61 4.18 -7.72
C ALA A 140 -8.86 2.85 -7.96
N TYR A 141 -9.15 2.16 -9.06
CA TYR A 141 -8.44 0.95 -9.44
C TYR A 141 -6.96 1.22 -9.77
N GLU A 142 -6.67 2.29 -10.51
CA GLU A 142 -5.28 2.72 -10.74
C GLU A 142 -4.56 3.05 -9.42
N GLN A 143 -5.24 3.70 -8.48
CA GLN A 143 -4.70 3.97 -7.15
C GLN A 143 -4.38 2.70 -6.37
N ALA A 144 -5.30 1.73 -6.34
CA ALA A 144 -5.11 0.46 -5.66
C ALA A 144 -3.97 -0.36 -6.27
N GLY A 145 -3.91 -0.46 -7.60
CA GLY A 145 -2.81 -1.11 -8.31
C GLY A 145 -1.47 -0.43 -8.02
N ARG A 146 -1.44 0.91 -8.02
CA ARG A 146 -0.23 1.66 -7.65
C ARG A 146 0.17 1.44 -6.20
N ALA A 147 -0.79 1.30 -5.29
CA ALA A 147 -0.51 1.00 -3.88
C ALA A 147 0.10 -0.40 -3.70
N VAL A 148 -0.34 -1.41 -4.46
CA VAL A 148 0.35 -2.72 -4.49
C VAL A 148 1.80 -2.55 -4.91
N GLU A 149 2.06 -1.84 -6.01
CA GLU A 149 3.41 -1.67 -6.55
C GLU A 149 4.34 -0.92 -5.59
N VAL A 150 3.87 0.21 -5.05
CA VAL A 150 4.67 1.04 -4.14
C VAL A 150 4.86 0.31 -2.81
N GLY A 151 3.78 -0.23 -2.23
CA GLY A 151 3.84 -0.98 -0.97
C GLY A 151 4.83 -2.13 -1.04
N ARG A 152 4.74 -2.96 -2.09
CA ARG A 152 5.66 -4.08 -2.30
C ARG A 152 7.11 -3.63 -2.45
N ARG A 153 7.35 -2.51 -3.12
CA ARG A 153 8.71 -1.96 -3.32
C ARG A 153 9.32 -1.40 -2.05
N VAL A 154 8.52 -0.83 -1.15
CA VAL A 154 9.01 -0.14 0.06
C VAL A 154 9.09 -1.11 1.24
N HIS A 155 8.13 -2.02 1.38
CA HIS A 155 7.99 -2.87 2.56
C HIS A 155 8.18 -4.36 2.29
N GLY A 156 8.38 -4.76 1.02
CA GLY A 156 8.44 -6.16 0.62
C GLY A 156 7.05 -6.79 0.44
N GLY A 157 6.99 -8.12 0.39
CA GLY A 157 5.75 -8.88 0.31
C GLY A 157 4.93 -8.82 1.62
N GLY A 158 3.69 -9.31 1.57
CA GLY A 158 2.82 -9.46 2.74
C GLY A 158 2.17 -8.18 3.24
N VAL A 159 2.25 -7.08 2.49
CA VAL A 159 1.82 -5.75 2.97
C VAL A 159 0.45 -5.36 2.47
N THR A 160 -0.30 -4.60 3.28
CA THR A 160 -1.51 -3.90 2.84
C THR A 160 -1.24 -2.41 2.81
N ALA A 161 -1.16 -1.84 1.61
CA ALA A 161 -0.82 -0.46 1.38
C ALA A 161 -2.06 0.37 0.99
N PHE A 162 -2.34 1.43 1.74
CA PHE A 162 -3.38 2.39 1.41
C PHE A 162 -2.82 3.54 0.58
N PHE A 163 -3.49 3.91 -0.49
CA PHE A 163 -2.98 4.93 -1.42
C PHE A 163 -2.72 6.30 -0.76
N ASP A 164 -3.51 6.66 0.25
CA ASP A 164 -3.31 7.90 1.02
C ASP A 164 -2.09 7.89 1.92
N ASP A 165 -1.59 6.71 2.29
CA ASP A 165 -0.46 6.57 3.22
C ASP A 165 0.88 6.49 2.50
N LEU A 166 0.87 6.31 1.17
CA LEU A 166 2.10 6.19 0.37
C LEU A 166 2.93 7.48 0.33
N GLY A 167 2.32 8.65 0.52
CA GLY A 167 3.01 9.94 0.61
C GLY A 167 4.16 10.13 -0.38
N LEU A 168 5.36 10.38 0.16
CA LEU A 168 6.61 10.56 -0.59
C LEU A 168 7.02 9.30 -1.37
N ASP A 169 6.74 8.10 -0.85
CA ASP A 169 7.15 6.84 -1.47
C ASP A 169 6.52 6.67 -2.85
N ARG A 170 5.31 7.20 -3.06
CA ARG A 170 4.67 7.25 -4.38
C ARG A 170 5.47 8.08 -5.39
N LEU A 171 6.04 9.21 -4.96
CA LEU A 171 6.85 10.07 -5.82
C LEU A 171 8.18 9.38 -6.14
N LEU A 172 8.86 8.83 -5.12
CA LEU A 172 10.12 8.11 -5.29
C LEU A 172 9.95 6.87 -6.19
N ALA A 173 8.85 6.14 -6.07
CA ALA A 173 8.55 4.98 -6.91
C ALA A 173 8.23 5.36 -8.37
N SER A 174 8.04 6.64 -8.67
CA SER A 174 7.78 7.14 -10.02
C SER A 174 9.06 7.52 -10.77
N VAL A 175 10.21 7.59 -10.07
CA VAL A 175 11.52 7.75 -10.68
C VAL A 175 11.93 6.41 -11.32
N PRO A 176 12.12 6.34 -12.65
CA PRO A 176 12.46 5.09 -13.33
C PRO A 176 13.86 4.59 -12.99
N ASP A 177 14.83 5.50 -12.87
CA ASP A 177 16.21 5.18 -12.55
C ASP A 177 16.42 5.11 -11.03
N ARG A 178 16.52 3.88 -10.52
CA ARG A 178 16.78 3.64 -9.09
C ARG A 178 18.26 3.83 -8.74
N GLY A 179 19.15 3.78 -9.72
CA GLY A 179 20.57 4.11 -9.56
C GLY A 179 20.71 5.58 -9.18
N GLU A 180 20.03 6.47 -9.91
CA GLU A 180 20.02 7.91 -9.62
C GLU A 180 19.54 8.22 -8.20
N LEU A 181 18.46 7.57 -7.74
CA LEU A 181 17.99 7.72 -6.36
C LEU A 181 19.04 7.25 -5.33
N ARG A 182 19.69 6.10 -5.58
CA ARG A 182 20.73 5.58 -4.69
C ARG A 182 21.98 6.46 -4.69
N ASP A 183 22.36 7.02 -5.83
CA ASP A 183 23.49 7.93 -5.95
C ASP A 183 23.20 9.24 -5.21
N PHE A 184 22.01 9.82 -5.37
CA PHE A 184 21.55 10.94 -4.53
C PHE A 184 21.64 10.62 -3.03
N ALA A 185 21.13 9.45 -2.62
CA ALA A 185 21.15 9.06 -1.21
C ALA A 185 22.58 8.90 -0.69
N ARG A 186 23.49 8.34 -1.50
CA ARG A 186 24.91 8.20 -1.18
C ARG A 186 25.59 9.57 -1.07
N ASP A 187 25.31 10.50 -1.99
CA ASP A 187 25.89 11.85 -1.98
C ASP A 187 25.46 12.63 -0.74
N VAL A 188 24.19 12.49 -0.32
CA VAL A 188 23.65 13.17 0.86
C VAL A 188 24.13 12.53 2.17
N LEU A 189 24.12 11.20 2.27
CA LEU A 189 24.53 10.50 3.49
C LEU A 189 26.06 10.47 3.66
N GLY A 190 26.80 10.59 2.55
CA GLY A 190 28.26 10.52 2.55
C GLY A 190 28.75 9.24 3.24
N PRO A 191 29.67 9.31 4.22
CA PRO A 191 30.14 8.13 4.95
C PRO A 191 29.03 7.39 5.71
N LEU A 192 27.90 8.04 6.02
CA LEU A 192 26.76 7.33 6.61
C LEU A 192 26.08 6.36 5.64
N ALA A 193 26.47 6.31 4.36
CA ALA A 193 26.02 5.30 3.42
C ALA A 193 26.82 3.99 3.52
N ASP A 194 27.92 3.93 4.28
CA ASP A 194 28.75 2.73 4.38
C ASP A 194 27.97 1.56 5.03
N GLU A 195 28.24 0.33 4.59
CA GLU A 195 27.52 -0.88 5.05
C GLU A 195 28.14 -1.49 6.33
N ASP A 196 28.92 -0.70 7.08
CA ASP A 196 29.50 -1.14 8.35
C ASP A 196 28.55 -0.91 9.56
N PRO A 197 28.73 -1.66 10.66
CA PRO A 197 27.84 -1.56 11.83
C PRO A 197 27.81 -0.19 12.51
N GLU A 198 28.89 0.60 12.41
CA GLU A 198 28.93 1.93 13.00
C GLU A 198 28.04 2.89 12.20
N SER A 199 28.19 2.90 10.87
CA SER A 199 27.39 3.72 9.96
C SER A 199 25.91 3.35 10.02
N GLU A 200 25.59 2.05 10.06
CA GLU A 200 24.22 1.56 10.29
C GLU A 200 23.64 2.07 11.62
N GLY A 201 24.40 1.96 12.71
CA GLY A 201 23.98 2.48 14.01
C GLY A 201 23.75 3.99 13.99
N LEU A 202 24.55 4.76 13.26
CA LEU A 202 24.37 6.21 13.13
C LEU A 202 23.15 6.55 12.25
N ARG A 203 22.85 5.79 11.20
CA ARG A 203 21.61 5.93 10.42
C ARG A 203 20.37 5.71 11.29
N VAL A 204 20.38 4.67 12.13
CA VAL A 204 19.30 4.41 13.10
C VAL A 204 19.15 5.58 14.09
N THR A 205 20.25 6.13 14.59
CA THR A 205 20.22 7.35 15.42
C THR A 205 19.68 8.57 14.70
N LEU A 206 20.06 8.78 13.45
CA LEU A 206 19.57 9.89 12.64
C LEU A 206 18.07 9.77 12.38
N GLN A 207 17.56 8.56 12.10
CA GLN A 207 16.13 8.33 11.96
C GLN A 207 15.38 8.70 13.25
N ALA A 208 15.85 8.24 14.42
CA ALA A 208 15.19 8.59 15.69
C ALA A 208 15.26 10.09 16.01
N LEU A 209 16.33 10.78 15.62
CA LEU A 209 16.42 12.22 15.73
C LEU A 209 15.41 12.92 14.81
N LEU A 210 15.20 12.44 13.58
CA LEU A 210 14.16 12.97 12.68
C LEU A 210 12.76 12.75 13.26
N ASP A 211 12.48 11.55 13.76
CA ASP A 211 11.17 11.17 14.32
C ASP A 211 10.79 12.01 15.55
N THR A 212 11.78 12.49 16.32
CA THR A 212 11.57 13.36 17.48
C THR A 212 11.79 14.84 17.17
N ASN A 213 11.84 15.22 15.89
CA ASN A 213 12.12 16.59 15.44
C ASN A 213 13.37 17.21 16.08
N PHE A 214 14.43 16.40 16.17
CA PHE A 214 15.72 16.68 16.82
C PHE A 214 15.64 16.99 18.32
N ASN A 215 14.58 16.55 19.01
CA ASN A 215 14.57 16.54 20.47
C ASN A 215 15.50 15.45 21.00
N VAL A 216 16.72 15.88 21.37
CA VAL A 216 17.80 15.02 21.86
C VAL A 216 17.38 14.19 23.08
N ALA A 217 16.58 14.75 23.98
CA ALA A 217 16.15 14.02 25.17
C ALA A 217 15.14 12.91 24.83
N GLU A 218 14.23 13.16 23.90
CA GLU A 218 13.27 12.15 23.42
C GLU A 218 13.96 11.07 22.59
N ALA A 219 14.85 11.45 21.67
CA ALA A 219 15.62 10.49 20.88
C ALA A 219 16.49 9.59 21.78
N ALA A 220 17.13 10.17 22.81
CA ALA A 220 17.91 9.42 23.78
C ALA A 220 17.05 8.37 24.52
N ARG A 221 15.85 8.75 24.96
CA ARG A 221 14.91 7.80 25.60
C ARG A 221 14.46 6.71 24.63
N ALA A 222 14.13 7.06 23.38
CA ALA A 222 13.70 6.10 22.36
C ALA A 222 14.76 5.04 22.05
N GLN A 223 16.05 5.41 22.11
CA GLN A 223 17.18 4.49 21.89
C GLN A 223 17.83 3.96 23.17
N PHE A 224 17.24 4.23 24.34
CA PHE A 224 17.80 3.84 25.65
C PHE A 224 19.24 4.33 25.88
N PHE A 225 19.59 5.48 25.31
CA PHE A 225 20.88 6.13 25.52
C PHE A 225 20.82 7.20 26.60
N HIS A 226 21.96 7.44 27.25
CA HIS A 226 22.13 8.62 28.08
C HIS A 226 22.14 9.89 27.20
N TYR A 227 21.61 11.00 27.73
CA TYR A 227 21.51 12.27 27.01
C TYR A 227 22.83 12.72 26.36
N ASN A 228 23.95 12.62 27.09
CA ASN A 228 25.28 13.00 26.59
C ASN A 228 25.75 12.12 25.42
N THR A 229 25.42 10.83 25.45
CA THR A 229 25.74 9.91 24.35
C THR A 229 24.98 10.31 23.09
N MET A 230 23.71 10.67 23.22
CA MET A 230 22.91 11.14 22.08
C MET A 230 23.45 12.46 21.51
N ARG A 231 23.85 13.42 22.37
CA ARG A 231 24.52 14.65 21.92
C ARG A 231 25.80 14.38 21.14
N TYR A 232 26.63 13.45 21.62
CA TYR A 232 27.85 13.07 20.92
C TYR A 232 27.55 12.47 19.55
N ARG A 233 26.56 11.58 19.46
CA ARG A 233 26.14 10.98 18.19
C ARG A 233 25.57 12.02 17.22
N LEU A 234 24.73 12.94 17.68
CA LEU A 234 24.24 14.05 16.87
C LEU A 234 25.40 14.90 16.32
N ALA A 235 26.37 15.28 17.15
CA ALA A 235 27.55 16.03 16.71
C ALA A 235 28.45 15.24 15.75
N LYS A 236 28.48 13.90 15.85
CA LYS A 236 29.15 13.05 14.85
C LYS A 236 28.39 13.07 13.52
N ILE A 237 27.07 12.90 13.55
CA ILE A 237 26.22 12.93 12.35
C ILE A 237 26.33 14.28 11.63
N GLU A 238 26.26 15.40 12.36
CA GLU A 238 26.33 16.74 11.74
C GLU A 238 27.68 17.03 11.07
N ARG A 239 28.76 16.38 11.51
CA ARG A 239 30.05 16.47 10.82
C ARG A 239 30.09 15.70 9.50
N LEU A 240 29.22 14.70 9.35
CA LEU A 240 29.18 13.83 8.17
C LEU A 240 28.20 14.35 7.12
N VAL A 241 27.02 14.82 7.53
CA VAL A 241 25.94 15.23 6.60
C VAL A 241 25.62 16.73 6.64
N GLY A 242 26.36 17.51 7.45
CA GLY A 242 26.10 18.93 7.63
C GLY A 242 25.08 19.23 8.74
N PRO A 243 24.65 20.50 8.88
CA PRO A 243 23.88 20.99 10.03
C PRO A 243 22.39 20.56 10.02
N VAL A 244 22.13 19.25 9.94
CA VAL A 244 20.80 18.65 9.78
C VAL A 244 19.78 19.04 10.87
N SER A 245 20.24 19.37 12.10
CA SER A 245 19.36 19.79 13.18
C SER A 245 18.87 21.24 13.06
N SER A 246 19.56 22.09 12.29
CA SER A 246 19.30 23.53 12.20
C SER A 246 18.99 24.03 10.78
N ASP A 247 19.45 23.33 9.75
CA ASP A 247 19.14 23.62 8.35
C ASP A 247 18.01 22.73 7.84
N ALA A 248 16.89 23.34 7.46
CA ALA A 248 15.70 22.64 6.96
C ALA A 248 15.91 21.95 5.60
N ARG A 249 16.78 22.49 4.74
CA ARG A 249 17.07 21.88 3.42
C ARG A 249 17.88 20.61 3.61
N VAL A 250 18.97 20.69 4.38
CA VAL A 250 19.79 19.51 4.74
C VAL A 250 18.94 18.45 5.41
N ARG A 251 18.02 18.84 6.30
CA ARG A 251 17.10 17.92 6.96
C ARG A 251 16.19 17.18 5.98
N LEU A 252 15.62 17.89 5.01
CA LEU A 252 14.79 17.29 3.99
C LEU A 252 15.60 16.31 3.15
N ASP A 253 16.75 16.73 2.64
CA ASP A 253 17.62 15.89 1.80
C ASP A 253 18.00 14.60 2.54
N VAL A 254 18.43 14.71 3.80
CA VAL A 254 18.78 13.56 4.65
C VAL A 254 17.59 12.65 4.90
N ALA A 255 16.40 13.20 5.17
CA ALA A 255 15.20 12.39 5.39
C ALA A 255 14.80 11.59 4.14
N VAL A 256 14.90 12.20 2.95
CA VAL A 256 14.67 11.51 1.67
C VAL A 256 15.77 10.47 1.44
N ALA A 257 17.03 10.81 1.68
CA ALA A 257 18.15 9.90 1.49
C ALA A 257 18.05 8.65 2.37
N LEU A 258 17.70 8.81 3.65
CA LEU A 258 17.44 7.66 4.54
C LEU A 258 16.29 6.80 4.05
N ARG A 259 15.21 7.40 3.54
CA ARG A 259 14.06 6.67 2.98
C ARG A 259 14.39 5.87 1.73
N VAL A 260 15.34 6.34 0.92
CA VAL A 260 15.81 5.64 -0.28
C VAL A 260 16.84 4.56 0.06
N TRP A 261 17.63 4.76 1.12
CA TRP A 261 18.70 3.85 1.52
C TRP A 261 18.22 2.61 2.28
N GLY A 262 17.21 2.78 3.15
CA GLY A 262 16.56 1.70 3.89
C GLY A 262 15.64 0.85 3.01
#